data_AF-A0A661FFQ9-F1
#
_entry.id   AF-A0A661FFQ9-F1
#
_cell.length_a   1.000
_cell.length_b   1.000
_cell.length_c   1.000
_cell.angle_alpha   90.00
_cell.angle_beta   90.00
_cell.angle_gamma   90.00
#
_symmetry.space_group_name_H-M   'P 1'
#
loop_
_entity.id
_entity.type
_entity.pdbx_description
1 polymer ?
#
loop_
_entity_poly.entity_id
_entity_poly.type
_entity_poly.pdbx_seq_one_letter_code
_entity_poly.pdbx_strand_id
1 'polypeptide(L)'
;MSNLFPGKNHLDKQSGYLAPPSITTGDQAAARAIVAKSNAFSVATPIQIEPWLRSGEFNILDFHEPRMKIDYGFIYRQDCMLVPAAKAFMRHVREIETEVTHL
;
A
#
# COMPACT_ATOMS: atom_id res chain seq x y z
N MET A 1 -12.46 23.16 14.98
CA MET A 1 -11.82 22.76 13.72
C MET A 1 -12.41 21.43 13.23
N SER A 2 -13.70 21.40 12.85
CA SER A 2 -14.42 20.15 12.52
C SER A 2 -15.02 20.12 11.10
N ASN A 3 -14.78 21.15 10.28
CA ASN A 3 -15.42 21.31 8.97
C ASN A 3 -14.43 21.20 7.78
N LEU A 4 -13.21 20.72 7.98
CA LEU A 4 -12.19 20.65 6.92
C LEU A 4 -12.25 19.35 6.09
N PHE A 5 -12.93 18.31 6.58
CA PHE A 5 -13.01 17.02 5.89
C PHE A 5 -14.48 16.62 5.70
N PRO A 6 -14.94 16.37 4.46
CA PRO A 6 -16.28 15.85 4.23
C PRO A 6 -16.36 14.41 4.80
N GLY A 7 -17.23 14.21 5.80
CA GLY A 7 -17.39 12.93 6.50
C GLY A 7 -17.58 13.12 8.00
N LYS A 8 -18.30 12.20 8.67
CA LYS A 8 -18.40 12.17 10.15
C LYS A 8 -17.11 11.58 10.73
N ASN A 9 -16.01 12.30 10.58
CA ASN A 9 -14.73 11.86 11.12
C ASN A 9 -14.58 12.37 12.55
N HIS A 10 -14.06 11.54 13.43
CA HIS A 10 -13.63 11.94 14.74
C HIS A 10 -12.18 11.55 14.95
N LEU A 11 -11.48 12.32 15.77
CA LEU A 11 -10.18 11.89 16.26
C LEU A 11 -10.46 10.80 17.32
N ASP A 12 -10.05 9.57 17.04
CA ASP A 12 -10.06 8.52 18.05
C ASP A 12 -9.09 8.90 19.17
N LYS A 13 -9.60 8.97 20.40
CA LYS A 13 -8.83 9.42 21.57
C LYS A 13 -7.78 8.41 22.01
N GLN A 14 -7.94 7.13 21.65
CA GLN A 14 -6.95 6.10 21.98
C GLN A 14 -5.79 6.06 21.00
N SER A 15 -6.08 6.11 19.70
CA SER A 15 -5.06 6.00 18.66
C SER A 15 -4.53 7.33 18.13
N GLY A 16 -5.26 8.43 18.33
CA GLY A 16 -4.96 9.72 17.73
C GLY A 16 -5.28 9.80 16.23
N TYR A 17 -5.82 8.75 15.63
CA TYR A 17 -6.15 8.70 14.21
C TYR A 17 -7.55 9.29 13.92
N LEU A 18 -7.73 9.79 12.70
CA LEU A 18 -9.06 10.11 12.19
C LEU A 18 -9.80 8.82 11.85
N ALA A 19 -10.91 8.57 12.55
CA ALA A 19 -11.76 7.41 12.35
C ALA A 19 -13.23 7.83 12.14
N PRO A 20 -14.00 7.13 11.30
CA PRO A 20 -13.52 6.35 10.14
C PRO A 20 -12.87 7.26 9.08
N PRO A 21 -12.18 6.71 8.06
CA PRO A 21 -11.74 7.50 6.92
C PRO A 21 -12.94 8.21 6.26
N SER A 22 -12.72 9.43 5.76
CA SER A 22 -13.75 10.23 5.07
C SER A 22 -14.43 9.46 3.93
N ILE A 23 -13.65 8.65 3.21
CA ILE A 23 -14.07 7.89 2.04
C ILE A 23 -13.40 6.52 2.11
N THR A 24 -14.18 5.47 1.88
CA THR A 24 -13.69 4.09 1.75
C THR A 24 -14.00 3.59 0.35
N THR A 25 -13.01 2.98 -0.31
CA THR A 25 -13.16 2.35 -1.62
C THR A 25 -12.40 1.03 -1.62
N GLY A 26 -12.99 0.02 -2.26
CA GLY A 26 -12.33 -1.27 -2.51
C GLY A 26 -11.50 -1.30 -3.80
N ASP A 27 -11.57 -0.23 -4.59
CA ASP A 27 -10.85 -0.10 -5.86
C ASP A 27 -9.72 0.94 -5.77
N GLN A 28 -8.53 0.53 -6.19
CA GLN A 28 -7.33 1.37 -6.16
C GLN A 28 -7.41 2.50 -7.19
N ALA A 29 -8.00 2.26 -8.36
CA ALA A 29 -8.09 3.29 -9.39
C ALA A 29 -9.00 4.44 -8.94
N ALA A 30 -10.12 4.11 -8.28
CA ALA A 30 -10.99 5.07 -7.62
C ALA A 30 -10.26 5.83 -6.50
N ALA A 31 -9.53 5.13 -5.62
CA ALA A 31 -8.75 5.77 -4.54
C ALA A 31 -7.77 6.80 -5.11
N ARG A 32 -7.03 6.42 -6.15
CA ARG A 32 -6.08 7.28 -6.86
C ARG A 32 -6.78 8.51 -7.46
N ALA A 33 -7.89 8.31 -8.15
CA ALA A 33 -8.64 9.40 -8.78
C ALA A 33 -9.16 10.41 -7.75
N ILE A 34 -9.60 9.94 -6.58
CA ILE A 34 -10.03 10.80 -5.47
C ILE A 34 -8.85 11.64 -4.96
N VAL A 35 -7.70 11.01 -4.70
CA VAL A 35 -6.49 11.73 -4.23
C VAL A 35 -6.04 12.77 -5.26
N ALA A 36 -5.96 12.40 -6.54
CA ALA A 36 -5.52 13.30 -7.62
C ALA A 36 -6.41 14.55 -7.81
N LYS A 37 -7.66 14.50 -7.35
CA LYS A 37 -8.67 15.56 -7.55
C LYS A 37 -9.10 16.23 -6.25
N SER A 38 -8.40 15.99 -5.15
CA SER A 38 -8.76 16.54 -3.84
C SER A 38 -7.53 16.85 -2.98
N ASN A 39 -7.77 17.25 -1.73
CA ASN A 39 -6.76 17.40 -0.68
C ASN A 39 -6.68 16.15 0.23
N ALA A 40 -7.15 15.00 -0.25
CA ALA A 40 -7.08 13.74 0.48
C ALA A 40 -5.69 13.11 0.39
N PHE A 41 -5.35 12.30 1.39
CA PHE A 41 -4.24 11.36 1.34
C PHE A 41 -4.80 9.93 1.37
N SER A 42 -4.03 8.98 0.82
CA SER A 42 -4.38 7.56 0.83
C SER A 42 -3.13 6.72 1.08
N VAL A 43 -3.34 5.48 1.50
CA VAL A 43 -2.29 4.46 1.55
C VAL A 43 -2.34 3.67 0.24
N ALA A 44 -1.18 3.42 -0.35
CA ALA A 44 -1.01 2.54 -1.51
C ALA A 44 0.37 1.89 -1.43
N THR A 45 0.52 0.69 -2.00
CA THR A 45 1.86 0.14 -2.20
C THR A 45 2.56 0.93 -3.30
N PRO A 46 3.87 1.24 -3.20
CA PRO A 46 4.56 2.05 -4.20
C PRO A 46 4.42 1.50 -5.63
N ILE A 47 4.43 0.18 -5.80
CA ILE A 47 4.28 -0.48 -7.10
C ILE A 47 2.92 -0.20 -7.75
N GLN A 48 1.85 -0.02 -6.97
CA GLN A 48 0.52 0.30 -7.50
C GLN A 48 0.41 1.73 -8.05
N ILE A 49 1.32 2.62 -7.64
CA ILE A 49 1.29 4.04 -8.01
C ILE A 49 2.58 4.53 -8.69
N GLU A 50 3.48 3.62 -9.03
CA GLU A 50 4.83 3.94 -9.54
C GLU A 50 4.82 4.92 -10.73
N PRO A 51 4.00 4.76 -11.78
CA PRO A 51 4.01 5.70 -12.91
C PRO A 51 3.72 7.14 -12.49
N TRP A 52 2.81 7.31 -11.52
CA TRP A 52 2.40 8.63 -11.02
C TRP A 52 3.43 9.24 -10.10
N LEU A 53 4.10 8.43 -9.28
CA LEU A 53 5.26 8.85 -8.50
C LEU A 53 6.38 9.35 -9.42
N ARG A 54 6.71 8.60 -10.48
CA ARG A 54 7.74 8.98 -11.46
C ARG A 54 7.37 10.25 -12.22
N SER A 55 6.09 10.45 -12.50
CA SER A 55 5.61 11.67 -13.17
C SER A 55 5.53 12.91 -12.27
N GLY A 56 5.59 12.73 -10.94
CA GLY A 56 5.38 13.79 -9.96
C GLY A 56 3.90 14.13 -9.69
N GLU A 57 2.94 13.36 -10.22
CA GLU A 57 1.51 13.53 -9.92
C GLU A 57 1.20 13.23 -8.44
N PHE A 58 1.97 12.33 -7.82
CA PHE A 58 1.91 12.09 -6.37
C PHE A 58 3.28 12.22 -5.72
N ASN A 59 3.26 12.60 -4.44
CA ASN A 59 4.42 12.56 -3.56
C ASN A 59 4.11 11.66 -2.37
N ILE A 60 5.16 11.03 -1.85
CA ILE A 60 5.09 10.21 -0.64
C ILE A 60 5.20 11.14 0.56
N LEU A 61 4.27 10.99 1.52
CA LEU A 61 4.39 11.64 2.82
C LEU A 61 5.40 10.86 3.66
N ASP A 62 6.29 11.57 4.35
CA ASP A 62 7.26 10.97 5.29
C ASP A 62 6.52 10.47 6.54
N PHE A 63 5.92 9.29 6.41
CA PHE A 63 5.16 8.62 7.44
C PHE A 63 5.58 7.16 7.50
N HIS A 64 6.17 6.78 8.63
CA HIS A 64 6.62 5.43 8.89
C HIS A 64 5.90 4.86 10.11
N GLU A 65 5.09 3.84 9.88
CA GLU A 65 4.46 3.05 10.93
C GLU A 65 5.00 1.61 10.79
N PRO A 66 5.70 1.05 11.79
CA PRO A 66 6.30 -0.28 11.70
C PRO A 66 5.33 -1.40 11.31
N ARG A 67 4.04 -1.22 11.59
CA ARG A 67 2.96 -2.15 11.22
C ARG A 67 2.53 -2.03 9.76
N MET A 68 2.92 -0.98 9.06
CA MET A 68 2.60 -0.72 7.66
C MET A 68 3.64 -1.38 6.73
N LYS A 69 3.95 -2.65 7.00
CA LYS A 69 4.81 -3.48 6.16
C LYS A 69 3.94 -4.41 5.32
N ILE A 70 4.26 -4.51 4.03
CA ILE A 70 3.61 -5.48 3.16
C ILE A 70 4.13 -6.87 3.54
N ASP A 71 3.24 -7.73 4.02
CA ASP A 71 3.52 -9.15 4.21
C ASP A 71 3.02 -9.90 2.97
N TYR A 72 3.96 -10.32 2.11
CA TYR A 72 3.68 -11.02 0.87
C TYR A 72 4.64 -12.20 0.70
N GLY A 73 4.23 -13.18 -0.09
CA GLY A 73 5.05 -14.35 -0.35
C GLY A 73 4.36 -15.41 -1.19
N PHE A 74 5.00 -16.57 -1.28
CA PHE A 74 4.48 -17.70 -2.03
C PHE A 74 3.54 -18.54 -1.17
N ILE A 75 2.37 -18.85 -1.73
CA ILE A 75 1.43 -19.80 -1.15
C ILE A 75 1.49 -21.08 -1.98
N TYR A 76 1.70 -22.21 -1.32
CA TYR A 76 1.69 -23.53 -1.94
C TYR A 76 1.04 -24.55 -1.00
N ARG A 77 0.49 -25.61 -1.59
CA ARG A 77 -0.13 -26.71 -0.85
C ARG A 77 0.93 -27.52 -0.10
N GLN A 78 0.69 -27.75 1.18
CA GLN A 78 1.61 -28.52 2.04
C GLN A 78 1.75 -29.99 1.60
N ASP A 79 0.69 -30.56 1.01
CA ASP A 79 0.63 -31.95 0.58
C ASP A 79 1.13 -32.19 -0.86
N CYS A 80 1.69 -31.17 -1.51
CA CYS A 80 2.23 -31.26 -2.86
C CYS A 80 3.72 -30.93 -2.87
N MET A 81 4.52 -31.80 -3.50
CA MET A 81 5.90 -31.43 -3.79
C MET A 81 5.94 -30.33 -4.85
N LEU A 82 6.69 -29.27 -4.56
CA LEU A 82 6.99 -28.24 -5.54
C LEU A 82 7.83 -28.82 -6.68
N VAL A 83 7.33 -28.68 -7.91
CA VAL A 83 8.08 -29.04 -9.12
C VAL A 83 9.36 -28.20 -9.23
N PRO A 84 10.42 -28.70 -9.88
CA PRO A 84 11.70 -27.97 -10.00
C PRO A 84 11.54 -26.56 -10.59
N ALA A 85 10.64 -26.38 -11.56
CA ALA A 85 10.35 -25.08 -12.16
C ALA A 85 9.81 -24.06 -11.13
N ALA A 86 8.90 -24.49 -10.25
CA ALA A 86 8.34 -23.61 -9.20
C ALA A 86 9.43 -23.20 -8.19
N LYS A 87 10.31 -24.13 -7.80
CA LYS A 87 11.46 -23.84 -6.92
C LYS A 87 12.42 -22.83 -7.56
N ALA A 88 12.72 -23.00 -8.84
CA ALA A 88 13.57 -22.08 -9.58
C ALA A 88 12.96 -20.67 -9.67
N PHE A 89 11.66 -20.58 -9.96
CA PHE A 89 10.93 -19.31 -9.97
C PHE A 89 10.97 -18.61 -8.61
N MET A 90 10.63 -19.33 -7.53
CA MET A 90 10.64 -18.77 -6.16
C MET A 90 12.03 -18.26 -5.76
N ARG A 91 13.08 -18.98 -6.14
CA ARG A 91 14.47 -18.54 -5.91
C ARG A 91 14.76 -17.24 -6.66
N HIS A 92 14.40 -17.18 -7.94
CA HIS A 92 14.69 -16.01 -8.77
C HIS A 92 13.97 -14.74 -8.29
N VAL A 93 12.71 -14.86 -7.89
CA VAL A 93 11.97 -13.73 -7.31
C VAL A 93 12.66 -13.21 -6.03
N ARG A 94 13.12 -14.11 -5.16
CA ARG A 94 13.84 -13.73 -3.93
C ARG A 94 15.19 -13.06 -4.18
N GLU A 95 15.89 -13.47 -5.24
CA GLU A 95 17.13 -12.82 -5.69
C GLU A 95 16.83 -11.36 -6.08
N ILE A 96 15.81 -11.12 -6.90
CA ILE A 96 15.37 -9.77 -7.30
C ILE A 96 14.95 -8.94 -6.08
N GLU A 97 14.20 -9.51 -5.14
CA GLU A 97 13.79 -8.81 -3.91
C GLU A 97 14.99 -8.33 -3.07
N THR A 98 16.04 -9.15 -3.01
CA THR A 98 17.27 -8.81 -2.28
C THR A 98 18.00 -7.66 -2.96
N GLU A 99 18.09 -7.66 -4.29
CA GLU A 99 18.70 -6.59 -5.07
C GLU A 99 17.98 -5.24 -4.87
N VAL A 100 16.64 -5.26 -4.80
CA VAL A 100 15.82 -4.04 -4.67
C VAL A 100 15.81 -3.48 -3.24
N THR A 101 15.98 -4.32 -2.22
CA THR A 101 15.93 -3.90 -0.80
C THR A 101 17.25 -3.27 -0.31
N HIS A 102 18.34 -3.37 -1.08
CA HIS A 102 19.66 -2.79 -0.75
C HIS A 102 19.94 -1.43 -1.41
N LEU A 103 18.93 -0.80 -2.03
CA LEU A 103 18.93 0.58 -2.53
C LEU A 103 18.16 1.51 -1.58
#